data_AF-A0A498EWE5-F1
#
_entry.id   AF-A0A498EWE5-F1
#
_cell.length_a   1.000
_cell.length_b   1.000
_cell.length_c   1.000
_cell.angle_alpha   90.00
_cell.angle_beta   90.00
_cell.angle_gamma   90.00
#
_symmetry.space_group_name_H-M   'P 1'
#
loop_
_entity.id
_entity.type
_entity.pdbx_description
1 polymer ?
#
loop_
_entity_poly.entity_id
_entity_poly.type
_entity_poly.pdbx_seq_one_letter_code
_entity_poly.pdbx_strand_id
1 'polypeptide(L)'
;LERILDEERTVRIMFLHPSHLSGENQQIQRDTVDHIHTTYPSVETRFSENPLPWRGTITDPSMEYDEGAAIMLVEEKDIPLHKRQAAVTENGSFVAGLERYFELIWTYESTQEYSTDDR
;
A
#
# COMPACT_ATOMS: atom_id res chain seq x y z
N LEU A 1 6.15 -11.51 4.08
CA LEU A 1 7.06 -10.91 3.08
C LEU A 1 8.13 -11.92 2.70
N GLU A 2 8.90 -12.44 3.66
CA GLU A 2 9.90 -13.52 3.44
C GLU A 2 9.46 -14.59 2.43
N ARG A 3 8.39 -15.36 2.71
CA ARG A 3 7.86 -16.37 1.78
C ARG A 3 7.55 -15.85 0.36
N ILE A 4 7.03 -14.63 0.24
CA ILE A 4 6.66 -14.04 -1.06
C ILE A 4 7.94 -13.70 -1.86
N LEU A 5 8.96 -13.23 -1.17
CA LEU A 5 10.24 -12.87 -1.78
C LEU A 5 11.08 -14.11 -2.12
N ASP A 6 10.98 -15.18 -1.33
CA ASP A 6 11.58 -16.48 -1.64
C ASP A 6 11.02 -17.10 -2.93
N GLU A 7 9.77 -16.75 -3.28
CA GLU A 7 9.10 -17.14 -4.52
C GLU A 7 9.39 -16.15 -5.68
N GLU A 8 10.39 -15.28 -5.54
CA GLU A 8 10.82 -14.25 -6.52
C GLU A 8 9.69 -13.31 -6.98
N ARG A 9 8.71 -13.04 -6.11
CA ARG A 9 7.63 -12.09 -6.40
C ARG A 9 8.04 -10.66 -6.06
N THR A 10 7.63 -9.72 -6.92
CA THR A 10 7.83 -8.28 -6.67
C THR A 10 6.83 -7.78 -5.64
N VAL A 11 7.31 -6.99 -4.68
CA VAL A 11 6.48 -6.32 -3.68
C VAL A 11 6.71 -4.82 -3.73
N ARG A 12 5.62 -4.07 -3.87
CA ARG A 12 5.60 -2.60 -3.81
C ARG A 12 4.65 -2.15 -2.71
N ILE A 13 5.07 -1.20 -1.89
CA ILE A 13 4.27 -0.70 -0.77
C ILE A 13 4.08 0.81 -0.89
N MET A 14 2.81 1.23 -0.95
CA MET A 14 2.43 2.64 -0.89
C MET A 14 2.07 3.02 0.55
N PHE A 15 2.83 3.93 1.13
CA PHE A 15 2.55 4.53 2.43
C PHE A 15 1.88 5.88 2.26
N LEU A 16 1.14 6.32 3.28
CA LEU A 16 0.69 7.71 3.36
C LEU A 16 1.88 8.62 3.67
N HIS A 17 1.97 9.79 3.03
CA HIS A 17 3.06 10.73 3.28
C HIS A 17 3.14 11.21 4.75
N PRO A 18 4.35 11.35 5.32
CA PRO A 18 4.52 11.68 6.74
C PRO A 18 3.88 13.00 7.17
N SER A 19 3.73 13.97 6.27
CA SER A 19 3.05 15.25 6.56
C SER A 19 1.58 15.09 6.97
N HIS A 20 0.94 13.97 6.59
CA HIS A 20 -0.45 13.65 6.98
C HIS A 20 -0.55 12.87 8.29
N LEU A 21 0.58 12.58 8.95
CA LEU A 21 0.63 11.78 10.18
C LEU A 21 0.88 12.66 11.40
N SER A 22 0.33 12.25 12.55
CA SER A 22 0.75 12.77 13.85
C SER A 22 2.20 12.39 14.13
N GLY A 23 2.91 13.15 14.98
CA GLY A 23 4.31 12.87 15.30
C GLY A 23 4.57 11.45 15.84
N GLU A 24 3.65 10.90 16.64
CA GLU A 24 3.71 9.50 17.09
C GLU A 24 3.63 8.52 15.91
N ASN A 25 2.67 8.72 15.00
CA ASN A 25 2.50 7.86 13.84
C ASN A 25 3.64 8.01 12.82
N GLN A 26 4.26 9.20 12.71
CA GLN A 26 5.47 9.40 11.92
C GLN A 26 6.61 8.52 12.46
N GLN A 27 6.83 8.50 13.78
CA GLN A 27 7.88 7.65 14.36
C GLN A 27 7.62 6.17 14.08
N ILE A 28 6.39 5.70 14.32
CA ILE A 28 6.01 4.29 14.08
C ILE A 28 6.19 3.91 12.61
N GLN A 29 5.75 4.77 11.69
CA GLN A 29 5.89 4.51 10.27
C GLN A 29 7.37 4.51 9.85
N ARG A 30 8.19 5.44 10.36
CA ARG A 30 9.64 5.48 10.08
C ARG A 30 10.33 4.19 10.52
N ASP A 31 10.10 3.74 11.76
CA ASP A 31 10.67 2.50 12.27
C ASP A 31 10.24 1.28 11.42
N THR A 32 9.00 1.29 10.93
CA THR A 32 8.47 0.25 10.04
C THR A 32 9.15 0.27 8.68
N VAL A 33 9.31 1.44 8.06
CA VAL A 33 9.97 1.61 6.76
C VAL A 33 11.44 1.18 6.86
N ASP A 34 12.15 1.64 7.89
CA ASP A 34 13.55 1.29 8.14
C ASP A 34 13.73 -0.23 8.31
N HIS A 35 12.82 -0.87 9.06
CA HIS A 35 12.81 -2.32 9.21
C HIS A 35 12.58 -3.04 7.87
N ILE A 36 11.64 -2.57 7.05
CA ILE A 36 11.34 -3.16 5.74
C ILE A 36 12.57 -3.06 4.83
N HIS A 37 13.19 -1.89 4.70
CA HIS A 37 14.35 -1.71 3.81
C HIS A 37 15.58 -2.48 4.30
N THR A 38 15.77 -2.60 5.61
CA THR A 38 16.88 -3.36 6.18
C THR A 38 16.68 -4.87 5.99
N THR A 39 15.47 -5.36 6.18
CA THR A 39 15.16 -6.80 6.17
C THR A 39 14.89 -7.32 4.75
N TYR A 40 14.29 -6.47 3.90
CA TYR A 40 13.79 -6.83 2.58
C TYR A 40 14.20 -5.77 1.53
N PRO A 41 15.48 -5.70 1.14
CA PRO A 41 16.00 -4.62 0.29
C PRO A 41 15.43 -4.61 -1.14
N SER A 42 14.79 -5.70 -1.58
CA SER A 42 14.09 -5.77 -2.87
C SER A 42 12.68 -5.16 -2.84
N VAL A 43 12.14 -4.84 -1.66
CA VAL A 43 10.82 -4.22 -1.52
C VAL A 43 10.93 -2.74 -1.83
N GLU A 44 10.19 -2.30 -2.85
CA GLU A 44 10.10 -0.88 -3.17
C GLU A 44 9.01 -0.21 -2.34
N THR A 45 9.28 1.00 -1.87
CA THR A 45 8.31 1.80 -1.12
C THR A 45 8.20 3.21 -1.68
N ARG A 46 6.99 3.76 -1.67
CA ARG A 46 6.73 5.18 -1.97
C ARG A 46 5.73 5.76 -0.98
N PHE A 47 5.64 7.08 -0.93
CA PHE A 47 4.78 7.86 -0.05
C PHE A 47 3.82 8.68 -0.89
N SER A 48 2.51 8.47 -0.73
CA SER A 48 1.48 9.18 -1.49
C SER A 48 1.34 10.62 -1.03
N GLU A 49 1.45 11.57 -1.96
CA GLU A 49 1.38 13.00 -1.66
C GLU A 49 0.00 13.41 -1.13
N ASN A 50 -1.05 12.74 -1.62
CA ASN A 50 -2.43 12.92 -1.19
C ASN A 50 -2.88 11.81 -0.22
N PRO A 51 -3.96 12.05 0.55
CA PRO A 51 -4.60 11.01 1.35
C PRO A 51 -4.92 9.76 0.52
N LEU A 52 -4.50 8.60 1.01
CA LEU A 52 -4.83 7.33 0.36
C LEU A 52 -6.32 7.03 0.53
N PRO A 53 -7.05 6.76 -0.57
CA PRO A 53 -8.49 6.51 -0.51
C PRO A 53 -8.84 5.14 0.07
N TRP A 54 -7.87 4.23 0.22
CA TRP A 54 -8.12 2.90 0.73
C TRP A 54 -6.87 2.24 1.33
N ARG A 55 -7.10 1.23 2.17
CA ARG A 55 -6.06 0.36 2.72
C ARG A 55 -6.32 -1.05 2.25
N GLY A 56 -5.31 -1.69 1.65
CA GLY A 56 -5.50 -3.03 1.12
C GLY A 56 -4.24 -3.62 0.51
N THR A 57 -4.42 -4.77 -0.13
CA THR A 57 -3.38 -5.49 -0.85
C THR A 57 -3.98 -6.05 -2.13
N ILE A 58 -3.24 -5.91 -3.23
CA ILE A 58 -3.55 -6.45 -4.54
C ILE A 58 -2.50 -7.55 -4.81
N THR A 59 -2.92 -8.70 -5.31
CA THR A 59 -2.05 -9.81 -5.66
C THR A 59 -2.33 -10.28 -7.09
N ASP A 60 -1.27 -10.45 -7.86
CA ASP A 60 -1.27 -10.98 -9.23
C ASP A 60 -2.37 -10.39 -10.15
N PRO A 61 -2.49 -9.04 -10.23
CA PRO A 61 -3.45 -8.43 -11.14
C PRO A 61 -3.07 -8.70 -12.61
N SER A 62 -4.08 -8.92 -13.46
CA SER A 62 -3.90 -9.12 -14.90
C SER A 62 -4.69 -8.11 -15.72
N MET A 63 -4.04 -7.57 -16.75
CA MET A 63 -4.66 -6.65 -17.71
C MET A 63 -5.52 -7.36 -18.77
N GLU A 64 -5.48 -8.70 -18.82
CA GLU A 64 -6.44 -9.53 -19.54
C GLU A 64 -7.74 -9.75 -18.72
N TYR A 65 -7.79 -9.23 -17.48
CA TYR A 65 -8.96 -9.20 -16.59
C TYR A 65 -9.46 -10.55 -16.07
N ASP A 66 -8.63 -11.58 -16.15
CA ASP A 66 -8.98 -12.97 -15.88
C ASP A 66 -8.44 -13.52 -14.56
N GLU A 67 -7.48 -12.83 -13.94
CA GLU A 67 -6.86 -13.25 -12.68
C GLU A 67 -6.65 -12.08 -11.69
N GLY A 68 -6.20 -12.45 -10.50
CA GLY A 68 -5.84 -11.55 -9.41
C GLY A 68 -6.82 -11.58 -8.25
N ALA A 69 -6.34 -11.13 -7.10
CA ALA A 69 -7.14 -10.98 -5.89
C ALA A 69 -6.82 -9.67 -5.19
N ALA A 70 -7.79 -9.17 -4.42
CA ALA A 70 -7.58 -8.03 -3.56
C ALA A 70 -8.30 -8.20 -2.22
N ILE A 71 -7.66 -7.67 -1.17
CA ILE A 71 -8.25 -7.48 0.15
C ILE A 71 -8.22 -6.00 0.50
N MET A 72 -9.36 -5.47 0.90
CA MET A 72 -9.56 -4.04 1.14
C MET A 72 -10.20 -3.86 2.51
N LEU A 73 -9.61 -3.02 3.36
CA LEU A 73 -10.21 -2.66 4.63
C LEU A 73 -11.34 -1.67 4.38
N VAL A 74 -12.55 -1.99 4.86
CA VAL A 74 -13.71 -1.10 4.75
C VAL A 74 -13.53 0.05 5.73
N GLU A 75 -13.65 1.28 5.22
CA GLU A 75 -13.62 2.45 6.10
C GLU A 75 -14.97 2.56 6.83
N GLU A 76 -14.95 2.25 8.11
CA GLU A 76 -16.08 2.43 9.01
C GLU A 76 -15.75 3.55 10.00
N LYS A 77 -16.47 4.67 9.87
CA LYS A 77 -16.40 5.77 10.84
C LYS A 77 -16.85 5.24 12.20
N ASP A 78 -16.13 5.64 13.26
CA ASP A 78 -16.40 5.28 14.65
C ASP A 78 -16.18 3.81 15.06
N ILE A 79 -15.67 2.97 14.15
CA ILE A 79 -15.28 1.58 14.47
C ILE A 79 -13.76 1.46 14.71
N PRO A 80 -13.33 0.94 15.88
CA PRO A 80 -11.92 0.65 16.15
C PRO A 80 -11.30 -0.23 15.08
N LEU A 81 -10.04 0.02 14.71
CA LEU A 81 -9.35 -0.68 13.61
C LEU A 81 -9.48 -2.22 13.69
N HIS A 82 -9.33 -2.81 14.88
CA HIS A 82 -9.40 -4.26 15.09
C HIS A 82 -10.81 -4.87 14.93
N LYS A 83 -11.84 -4.05 14.77
CA LYS A 83 -13.23 -4.48 14.53
C LYS A 83 -13.69 -4.22 13.10
N ARG A 84 -12.87 -3.55 12.29
CA ARG A 84 -13.23 -3.20 10.91
C ARG A 84 -13.28 -4.43 10.05
N GLN A 85 -14.24 -4.43 9.12
CA GLN A 85 -14.38 -5.51 8.16
C GLN A 85 -13.41 -5.33 6.98
N ALA A 86 -13.10 -6.43 6.31
CA ALA A 86 -12.38 -6.42 5.05
C ALA A 86 -13.26 -7.01 3.94
N ALA A 87 -13.27 -6.37 2.79
CA ALA A 87 -13.82 -6.91 1.56
C ALA A 87 -12.71 -7.70 0.83
N VAL A 88 -13.03 -8.91 0.40
CA VAL A 88 -12.14 -9.77 -0.40
C VAL A 88 -12.79 -10.00 -1.75
N THR A 89 -11.98 -9.99 -2.81
CA THR A 89 -12.46 -10.20 -4.18
C THR A 89 -11.40 -10.92 -5.01
N GLU A 90 -11.88 -11.79 -5.89
CA GLU A 90 -11.10 -12.49 -6.93
C GLU A 90 -11.63 -12.12 -8.33
N ASN A 91 -12.38 -11.01 -8.43
CA ASN A 91 -12.89 -10.54 -9.71
C ASN A 91 -11.75 -9.85 -10.48
N GLY A 92 -11.17 -10.54 -11.47
CA GLY A 92 -10.00 -10.04 -12.20
C GLY A 92 -10.18 -8.65 -12.83
N SER A 93 -11.37 -8.35 -13.38
CA SER A 93 -11.66 -7.02 -13.92
C SER A 93 -11.59 -5.91 -12.86
N PHE A 94 -12.12 -6.17 -11.66
CA PHE A 94 -12.08 -5.22 -10.55
C PHE A 94 -10.67 -5.06 -9.99
N VAL A 95 -9.94 -6.17 -9.85
CA VAL A 95 -8.55 -6.19 -9.38
C VAL A 95 -7.64 -5.42 -10.34
N ALA A 96 -7.78 -5.59 -11.66
CA ALA A 96 -7.06 -4.79 -12.65
C ALA A 96 -7.39 -3.29 -12.59
N GLY A 97 -8.64 -2.96 -12.25
CA GLY A 97 -9.04 -1.58 -11.98
C GLY A 97 -8.29 -0.97 -10.79
N LEU A 98 -8.15 -1.74 -9.70
CA LEU A 98 -7.39 -1.34 -8.51
C LEU A 98 -5.90 -1.20 -8.82
N GLU A 99 -5.33 -2.10 -9.62
CA GLU A 99 -3.94 -2.01 -10.08
C GLU A 99 -3.70 -0.72 -10.85
N ARG A 100 -4.54 -0.40 -11.85
CA ARG A 100 -4.40 0.85 -12.60
C ARG A 100 -4.43 2.07 -11.71
N TYR A 101 -5.30 2.07 -10.71
CA TYR A 101 -5.38 3.18 -9.76
C TYR A 101 -4.12 3.26 -8.89
N PHE A 102 -3.60 2.13 -8.43
CA PHE A 102 -2.32 2.05 -7.73
C PHE A 102 -1.16 2.60 -8.58
N GLU A 103 -1.06 2.20 -9.86
CA GLU A 103 -0.01 2.67 -10.78
C GLU A 103 -0.04 4.18 -11.00
N LEU A 104 -1.24 4.78 -11.06
CA LEU A 104 -1.38 6.23 -11.20
C LEU A 104 -0.79 6.96 -9.99
N ILE A 105 -1.13 6.54 -8.78
CA ILE A 105 -0.58 7.16 -7.55
C ILE A 105 0.93 6.88 -7.48
N TRP A 106 1.34 5.65 -7.76
CA TRP A 106 2.74 5.23 -7.73
C TRP A 106 3.62 6.05 -8.69
N THR A 107 3.14 6.32 -9.89
CA THR A 107 3.93 6.98 -10.93
C THR A 107 3.89 8.50 -10.79
N TYR A 108 2.73 9.08 -10.46
CA TYR A 108 2.49 10.51 -10.62
C TYR A 108 2.20 11.27 -9.32
N GLU A 109 1.78 10.58 -8.25
CA GLU A 109 1.30 11.23 -7.01
C GLU A 109 2.00 10.65 -5.77
N SER A 110 3.27 10.26 -5.91
CA SER A 110 4.06 9.74 -4.81
C SER A 110 5.55 10.02 -4.93
N THR A 111 6.21 10.08 -3.78
CA THR A 111 7.65 10.31 -3.65
C THR A 111 8.36 9.11 -3.02
N GLN A 112 9.66 8.95 -3.28
CA GLN A 112 10.50 7.95 -2.61
C GLN A 112 11.08 8.48 -1.29
N GLU A 113 11.04 9.79 -1.07
CA GLU A 113 11.66 10.42 0.09
C GLU A 113 10.73 10.39 1.30
N TYR A 114 11.24 9.91 2.43
CA TYR A 114 10.60 10.08 3.73
C TYR A 114 10.90 11.50 4.24
N SER A 115 10.13 12.49 3.80
CA SER A 115 10.24 13.88 4.24
C SER A 115 9.04 14.32 5.07
N THR A 116 9.27 15.18 6.06
CA THR A 116 8.22 15.89 6.80
C THR A 116 8.05 17.33 6.33
N ASP A 117 8.90 17.80 5.42
CA ASP A 117 8.79 19.14 4.84
C ASP A 117 7.73 19.14 3.74
N ASP A 118 6.81 20.10 3.79
CA ASP A 118 5.89 20.38 2.68
C ASP A 118 6.73 20.88 1.48
N ARG A 119 6.65 20.17 0.36
CA ARG A 119 7.21 20.62 -0.93
C ARG A 119 6.24 21.58 -1.62
#